data_AF-A0A8T4QI24-F1
#
_entry.id   AF-A0A8T4QI24-F1
#
_cell.length_a   1.000
_cell.length_b   1.000
_cell.length_c   1.000
_cell.angle_alpha   90.00
_cell.angle_beta   90.00
_cell.angle_gamma   90.00
#
_symmetry.space_group_name_H-M   'P 1'
#
loop_
_entity.id
_entity.type
_entity.pdbx_description
1 polymer ?
#
loop_
_entity_poly.entity_id
_entity_poly.type
_entity_poly.pdbx_seq_one_letter_code
_entity_poly.pdbx_strand_id
1 'polypeptide(L)'
;MEIWKHALLSSILATLIYPFYGWGVLLILVGGVLIDIDHYLWYMLKYQKFNLSSCYKHFTIDADKNNYKDVTGTLMIFHTTEFFLLMIVASFYNRYVFLFTIGLLGHYLLDFIWHWQVTKRVITDLSVIHWLFKNQIQKL
;
A
#
# COMPACT_ATOMS: atom_id res chain seq x y z
N MET A 1 -6.07 1.83 -5.31
CA MET A 1 -6.76 1.67 -4.02
C MET A 1 -8.17 1.09 -4.19
N GLU A 2 -8.27 -0.18 -4.56
CA GLU A 2 -9.54 -0.93 -4.47
C GLU A 2 -9.52 -1.76 -3.19
N ILE A 3 -9.73 -1.10 -2.04
CA ILE A 3 -9.59 -1.68 -0.68
C ILE A 3 -10.33 -3.01 -0.55
N TRP A 4 -11.48 -3.16 -1.20
CA TRP A 4 -12.27 -4.39 -1.14
C TRP A 4 -11.52 -5.60 -1.74
N LYS A 5 -10.70 -5.42 -2.78
CA LYS A 5 -9.88 -6.49 -3.38
C LYS A 5 -8.78 -6.92 -2.40
N HIS A 6 -8.12 -5.95 -1.77
CA HIS A 6 -7.14 -6.19 -0.72
C HIS A 6 -7.75 -6.95 0.47
N ALA A 7 -8.91 -6.49 0.96
CA ALA A 7 -9.63 -7.13 2.05
C ALA A 7 -10.08 -8.56 1.69
N LEU A 8 -10.59 -8.77 0.47
CA LEU A 8 -11.01 -10.08 0.00
C LEU A 8 -9.83 -11.06 -0.07
N LEU A 9 -8.72 -10.68 -0.72
CA LEU A 9 -7.53 -11.53 -0.82
C LEU A 9 -6.97 -11.85 0.57
N SER A 10 -6.86 -10.83 1.43
CA SER A 10 -6.34 -10.99 2.79
C SER A 10 -7.23 -11.91 3.63
N SER A 11 -8.55 -11.84 3.45
CA SER A 11 -9.50 -12.73 4.11
C SER A 11 -9.34 -14.18 3.63
N ILE A 12 -9.20 -14.38 2.31
CA ILE A 12 -8.95 -15.71 1.74
C ILE A 12 -7.65 -16.29 2.32
N LEU A 13 -6.55 -15.52 2.31
CA LEU A 13 -5.28 -15.95 2.89
C LEU A 13 -5.39 -16.26 4.38
N ALA A 14 -6.05 -15.39 5.16
CA ALA A 14 -6.26 -15.58 6.58
C ALA A 14 -7.05 -16.87 6.87
N THR A 15 -8.14 -17.14 6.13
CA THR A 15 -8.93 -18.36 6.27
C THR A 15 -8.12 -19.61 5.95
N LEU A 16 -7.32 -19.60 4.88
CA LEU A 16 -6.50 -20.75 4.49
C LEU A 16 -5.41 -21.06 5.52
N ILE A 17 -4.85 -20.03 6.17
CA ILE A 17 -3.73 -20.15 7.11
C ILE A 17 -4.23 -20.36 8.56
N TYR A 18 -5.51 -20.12 8.85
CA TYR A 18 -6.11 -20.21 10.19
C TYR A 18 -5.82 -21.53 10.93
N PRO A 19 -5.87 -22.72 10.31
CA PRO A 19 -5.61 -23.97 11.03
C PRO A 19 -4.21 -24.05 11.68
N PHE A 20 -3.24 -23.30 11.17
CA PHE A 20 -1.85 -23.35 11.64
C PHE A 20 -1.51 -22.24 12.66
N TYR A 21 -2.18 -21.09 12.57
CA TYR A 21 -1.83 -19.90 13.37
C TYR A 21 -2.97 -19.35 14.23
N GLY A 22 -4.16 -19.96 14.17
CA GLY A 22 -5.36 -19.54 14.90
C GLY A 22 -5.68 -18.07 14.66
N TRP A 23 -6.07 -17.35 15.72
CA TRP A 23 -6.41 -15.91 15.64
C TRP A 23 -5.25 -14.99 15.23
N GLY A 24 -4.01 -15.48 15.21
CA GLY A 24 -2.87 -14.72 14.70
C GLY A 24 -3.04 -14.28 13.24
N VAL A 25 -3.85 -15.00 12.46
CA VAL A 25 -4.13 -14.66 11.05
C VAL A 25 -4.83 -13.33 10.84
N LEU A 26 -5.41 -12.72 11.89
CA LEU A 26 -5.94 -11.36 11.80
C LEU A 26 -4.83 -10.35 11.41
N LEU A 27 -3.56 -10.65 11.69
CA LEU A 27 -2.45 -9.82 11.24
C LEU A 27 -2.26 -9.85 9.70
N ILE A 28 -2.72 -10.90 9.01
CA ILE A 28 -2.75 -10.92 7.54
C ILE A 28 -3.73 -9.87 7.02
N LEU A 29 -4.89 -9.71 7.68
CA LEU A 29 -5.84 -8.64 7.34
C LEU A 29 -5.25 -7.25 7.60
N VAL A 30 -4.56 -7.09 8.73
CA VAL A 30 -3.88 -5.83 9.08
C VAL A 30 -2.83 -5.49 8.01
N GLY A 31 -1.92 -6.43 7.70
CA GLY A 31 -0.87 -6.21 6.70
C GLY A 31 -1.38 -6.09 5.27
N GLY A 32 -2.55 -6.66 4.96
CA GLY A 32 -3.13 -6.59 3.63
C GLY A 32 -4.04 -5.39 3.40
N VAL A 33 -4.62 -4.79 4.44
CA VAL A 33 -5.61 -3.70 4.32
C VAL A 33 -5.12 -2.38 4.92
N LEU A 34 -4.49 -2.39 6.10
CA LEU A 34 -4.14 -1.14 6.79
C LEU A 34 -2.99 -0.38 6.14
N ILE A 35 -2.26 -1.00 5.21
CA ILE A 35 -1.19 -0.35 4.43
C ILE A 35 -1.74 0.79 3.58
N ASP A 36 -2.96 0.65 3.05
CA ASP A 36 -3.67 1.68 2.28
C ASP A 36 -3.93 2.97 3.11
N ILE A 37 -3.70 2.98 4.42
CA ILE A 37 -3.90 4.18 5.25
C ILE A 37 -2.98 5.34 4.83
N ASP A 38 -1.82 5.06 4.24
CA ASP A 38 -0.90 6.09 3.79
C ASP A 38 -1.46 6.94 2.64
N HIS A 39 -2.34 6.38 1.80
CA HIS A 39 -3.10 7.12 0.80
C HIS A 39 -4.00 8.16 1.46
N TYR A 40 -4.69 7.77 2.53
CA TYR A 40 -5.56 8.67 3.28
C TYR A 40 -4.76 9.76 4.00
N LEU A 41 -3.64 9.39 4.64
CA LEU A 41 -2.73 10.35 5.27
C LEU A 41 -2.17 11.35 4.25
N TRP A 42 -1.70 10.88 3.10
CA TRP A 42 -1.24 11.75 2.02
C TRP A 42 -2.35 12.69 1.53
N TYR A 43 -3.56 12.16 1.31
CA TYR A 43 -4.70 12.97 0.87
C TYR A 43 -5.05 14.05 1.90
N MET A 44 -5.07 13.70 3.18
CA MET A 44 -5.28 14.64 4.28
C MET A 44 -4.21 15.73 4.30
N LEU A 45 -2.93 15.38 4.16
CA LEU A 45 -1.84 16.35 4.17
C LEU A 45 -1.89 17.28 2.96
N LYS A 46 -2.20 16.76 1.76
CA LYS A 46 -2.27 17.54 0.52
C LYS A 46 -3.48 18.45 0.44
N TYR A 47 -4.66 17.95 0.83
CA TYR A 47 -5.94 18.65 0.62
C TYR A 47 -6.54 19.23 1.90
N GLN A 48 -5.96 18.94 3.07
CA GLN A 48 -6.46 19.36 4.40
C GLN A 48 -7.92 18.95 4.65
N LYS A 49 -8.32 17.79 4.13
CA LYS A 49 -9.70 17.25 4.21
C LYS A 49 -9.71 15.89 4.90
N PHE A 50 -10.49 15.77 5.97
CA PHE A 50 -10.67 14.55 6.77
C PHE A 50 -11.92 13.77 6.34
N ASN A 51 -12.01 13.47 5.03
CA ASN A 51 -13.18 12.80 4.47
C ASN A 51 -12.76 11.60 3.61
N LEU A 52 -13.02 10.40 4.13
CA LEU A 52 -12.68 9.13 3.47
C LEU A 52 -13.34 8.99 2.09
N SER A 53 -14.59 9.42 1.94
CA SER A 53 -15.30 9.35 0.66
C SER A 53 -14.63 10.22 -0.41
N SER A 54 -14.15 11.41 -0.03
CA SER A 54 -13.43 12.31 -0.92
C SER A 54 -12.05 11.74 -1.29
N CYS A 55 -11.34 11.14 -0.33
CA CYS A 55 -10.09 10.42 -0.60
C CYS A 55 -10.30 9.26 -1.57
N TYR A 56 -11.32 8.43 -1.33
CA TYR A 56 -11.65 7.32 -2.22
C TYR A 56 -11.98 7.81 -3.63
N LYS A 57 -12.85 8.82 -3.76
CA LYS A 57 -13.17 9.45 -5.04
C LYS A 57 -11.92 9.99 -5.74
N HIS A 58 -11.00 10.61 -4.99
CA HIS A 58 -9.76 11.13 -5.53
C HIS A 58 -8.92 10.04 -6.19
N PHE A 59 -8.65 8.94 -5.49
CA PHE A 59 -7.78 7.86 -6.00
C PHE A 59 -8.44 6.94 -7.03
N THR A 60 -9.77 6.88 -7.10
CA THR A 60 -10.48 5.96 -8.01
C THR A 60 -11.08 6.63 -9.22
N ILE A 61 -11.54 7.88 -9.10
CA ILE A 61 -12.26 8.59 -10.17
C ILE A 61 -11.44 9.77 -10.68
N ASP A 62 -11.01 10.66 -9.78
CA ASP A 62 -10.38 11.91 -10.22
C ASP A 62 -8.96 11.67 -10.73
N ALA A 63 -8.21 10.76 -10.09
CA ALA A 63 -6.89 10.33 -10.55
C ALA A 63 -6.95 9.73 -11.95
N ASP A 64 -7.90 8.83 -12.23
CA ASP A 64 -8.08 8.23 -13.56
C ASP A 64 -8.41 9.30 -14.62
N LYS A 65 -9.36 10.20 -14.31
CA LYS A 65 -9.73 11.32 -15.21
C LYS A 65 -8.56 12.23 -15.58
N ASN A 66 -7.63 12.46 -14.65
CA ASN A 66 -6.45 13.28 -14.92
C ASN A 66 -5.22 12.44 -15.34
N ASN A 67 -5.45 11.20 -15.81
CA ASN A 67 -4.40 10.26 -16.23
C ASN A 67 -3.29 10.16 -15.17
N TYR A 68 -3.69 10.05 -13.91
CA TYR A 68 -2.88 9.87 -12.70
C TYR A 68 -1.80 10.93 -12.45
N LYS A 69 -1.84 12.08 -13.12
CA LYS A 69 -0.81 13.13 -12.99
C LYS A 69 -0.65 13.63 -11.55
N ASP A 70 -1.77 13.82 -10.84
CA ASP A 70 -1.77 14.41 -9.49
C ASP A 70 -1.23 13.49 -8.39
N VAL A 71 -1.17 12.19 -8.68
CA VAL A 71 -0.70 11.15 -7.76
C VAL A 71 0.65 10.57 -8.20
N THR A 72 1.16 10.96 -9.36
CA THR A 72 2.44 10.46 -9.87
C THR A 72 3.61 11.05 -9.06
N GLY A 73 4.57 10.20 -8.67
CA GLY A 73 5.74 10.60 -7.87
C GLY A 73 5.42 10.91 -6.41
N THR A 74 4.26 10.46 -5.92
CA THR A 74 3.88 10.59 -4.51
C THR A 74 4.59 9.53 -3.68
N LEU A 75 5.08 9.92 -2.51
CA LEU A 75 5.68 9.00 -1.54
C LEU A 75 4.59 8.42 -0.64
N MET A 76 4.38 7.12 -0.77
CA MET A 76 3.49 6.34 0.08
C MET A 76 4.38 5.40 0.91
N ILE A 77 4.63 5.76 2.18
CA ILE A 77 5.68 5.13 3.00
C ILE A 77 5.51 3.61 3.07
N PHE A 78 4.28 3.12 3.20
CA PHE A 78 4.01 1.68 3.32
C PHE A 78 4.05 0.94 1.97
N HIS A 79 4.12 1.68 0.86
CA HIS A 79 4.29 1.17 -0.51
C HIS A 79 5.73 1.33 -1.03
N THR A 80 6.68 1.57 -0.12
CA THR A 80 8.10 1.67 -0.47
C THR A 80 8.80 0.33 -0.38
N THR A 81 9.79 0.13 -1.26
CA THR A 81 10.64 -1.07 -1.28
C THR A 81 11.40 -1.21 0.04
N GLU A 82 11.83 -0.11 0.65
CA GLU A 82 12.53 -0.14 1.95
C GLU A 82 11.61 -0.65 3.07
N PHE A 83 10.35 -0.20 3.12
CA PHE A 83 9.39 -0.72 4.09
C PHE A 83 9.13 -2.20 3.87
N PHE A 84 8.92 -2.63 2.62
CA PHE A 84 8.69 -4.03 2.31
C PHE A 84 9.89 -4.93 2.69
N LEU A 85 11.12 -4.51 2.34
CA LEU A 85 12.34 -5.24 2.70
C LEU A 85 12.55 -5.30 4.22
N LEU A 86 12.26 -4.20 4.93
CA LEU A 86 12.31 -4.18 6.40
C LEU A 86 11.36 -5.23 6.98
N MET A 87 10.13 -5.32 6.48
CA MET A 87 9.14 -6.29 6.95
C MET A 87 9.55 -7.73 6.62
N ILE A 88 10.11 -7.98 5.44
CA ILE A 88 10.70 -9.29 5.10
C ILE A 88 11.79 -9.68 6.09
N VAL A 89 12.76 -8.80 6.35
CA VAL A 89 13.86 -9.09 7.30
C VAL A 89 13.31 -9.33 8.70
N ALA A 90 12.41 -8.48 9.18
CA ALA A 90 11.81 -8.59 10.50
C ALA A 90 10.94 -9.87 10.64
N SER A 91 10.36 -10.37 9.55
CA SER A 91 9.56 -11.60 9.55
C SER A 91 10.33 -12.85 10.00
N PHE A 92 11.65 -12.90 9.75
CA PHE A 92 12.50 -14.01 10.18
C PHE A 92 12.68 -14.07 11.71
N TYR A 93 12.45 -12.97 12.42
CA TYR A 93 12.67 -12.86 13.87
C TYR A 93 11.37 -12.91 14.68
N ASN A 94 10.21 -12.71 14.06
CA ASN A 94 8.95 -12.63 14.78
C ASN A 94 7.78 -13.20 13.95
N ARG A 95 7.13 -14.25 14.48
CA ARG A 95 5.99 -14.92 13.82
C ARG A 95 4.80 -13.99 13.51
N TYR A 96 4.56 -12.97 14.34
CA TYR A 96 3.47 -12.02 14.13
C TYR A 96 3.80 -11.07 12.97
N VAL A 97 5.05 -10.63 12.89
CA VAL A 97 5.57 -9.86 11.75
C VAL A 97 5.52 -10.69 10.48
N PHE A 98 5.81 -12.00 10.55
CA PHE A 98 5.64 -12.92 9.43
C PHE A 98 4.20 -12.97 8.90
N LEU A 99 3.20 -13.14 9.77
CA LEU A 99 1.79 -13.13 9.36
C LEU A 99 1.37 -11.78 8.75
N PHE A 100 1.82 -10.67 9.33
CA PHE A 100 1.62 -9.36 8.73
C PHE A 100 2.25 -9.24 7.34
N THR A 101 3.47 -9.76 7.18
CA THR A 101 4.24 -9.70 5.93
C THR A 101 3.59 -10.53 4.82
N ILE A 102 2.90 -11.63 5.16
CA ILE A 102 2.08 -12.37 4.18
C ILE A 102 0.95 -11.49 3.63
N GLY A 103 0.24 -10.77 4.51
CA GLY A 103 -0.78 -9.81 4.10
C GLY A 103 -0.21 -8.70 3.22
N LEU A 104 0.92 -8.12 3.64
CA LEU A 104 1.65 -7.08 2.91
C LEU A 104 2.10 -7.54 1.53
N LEU A 105 2.63 -8.75 1.40
CA LEU A 105 3.01 -9.33 0.12
C LEU A 105 1.78 -9.48 -0.80
N GLY A 106 0.67 -10.00 -0.26
CA GLY A 106 -0.59 -10.11 -1.01
C GLY A 106 -1.08 -8.75 -1.52
N HIS A 107 -0.96 -7.71 -0.70
CA HIS A 107 -1.26 -6.34 -1.07
C HIS A 107 -0.38 -5.85 -2.24
N TYR A 108 0.94 -5.96 -2.12
CA TYR A 108 1.88 -5.55 -3.17
C TYR A 108 1.66 -6.28 -4.49
N LEU A 109 1.29 -7.56 -4.44
CA LEU A 109 0.97 -8.34 -5.63
C LEU A 109 -0.28 -7.80 -6.34
N LEU A 110 -1.34 -7.44 -5.60
CA LEU A 110 -2.54 -6.85 -6.19
C LEU A 110 -2.27 -5.49 -6.81
N ASP A 111 -1.53 -4.63 -6.12
CA ASP A 111 -1.12 -3.34 -6.63
C ASP A 111 -0.26 -3.48 -7.90
N PHE A 112 0.70 -4.41 -7.91
CA PHE A 112 1.50 -4.71 -9.08
C PHE A 112 0.64 -5.16 -10.27
N ILE A 113 -0.31 -6.07 -10.04
CA ILE A 113 -1.25 -6.53 -11.06
C ILE A 113 -2.08 -5.36 -11.58
N TRP A 114 -2.58 -4.50 -10.69
CA TRP A 114 -3.36 -3.32 -11.05
C TRP A 114 -2.54 -2.34 -11.88
N HIS A 115 -1.30 -2.04 -11.48
CA HIS A 115 -0.38 -1.20 -12.26
C HIS A 115 -0.11 -1.79 -13.65
N TRP A 116 0.12 -3.10 -13.72
CA TRP A 116 0.35 -3.79 -14.97
C TRP A 116 -0.88 -3.81 -15.88
N GLN A 117 -2.09 -3.91 -15.34
CA GLN A 117 -3.31 -4.05 -16.13
C GLN A 117 -3.93 -2.71 -16.51
N VAL A 118 -4.00 -1.78 -15.57
CA VAL A 118 -4.76 -0.53 -15.70
C VAL A 118 -3.88 0.61 -16.17
N THR A 119 -2.81 0.92 -15.42
CA THR A 119 -2.07 2.18 -15.63
C THR A 119 -0.85 2.02 -16.52
N LYS A 120 -0.38 0.78 -16.74
CA LYS A 120 0.79 0.42 -17.57
C LYS A 120 2.08 1.12 -17.13
N ARG A 121 2.10 1.66 -15.91
CA ARG A 121 3.25 2.34 -15.31
C ARG A 121 3.13 2.35 -13.80
N VAL A 122 4.27 2.51 -13.15
CA VAL A 122 4.34 2.80 -11.72
C VAL A 122 3.96 4.27 -11.50
N ILE A 123 3.07 4.53 -10.55
CA ILE A 123 2.55 5.88 -10.28
C ILE A 123 3.23 6.47 -9.04
N THR A 124 3.41 5.68 -7.99
CA THR A 124 4.03 6.12 -6.73
C THR A 124 5.56 6.03 -6.80
N ASP A 125 6.27 6.83 -6.00
CA ASP A 125 7.72 6.66 -5.85
C ASP A 125 7.97 5.44 -4.93
N LEU A 126 8.57 4.38 -5.50
CA LEU A 126 8.79 3.09 -4.82
C LEU A 126 9.93 3.08 -3.80
N SER A 127 10.64 4.20 -3.63
CA SER A 127 11.78 4.27 -2.74
C SER A 127 11.83 5.60 -1.99
N VAL A 128 11.93 5.51 -0.66
CA VAL A 128 12.15 6.68 0.21
C VAL A 128 13.48 7.34 -0.15
N ILE A 129 14.53 6.54 -0.34
CA ILE A 129 15.88 7.05 -0.67
C ILE A 129 15.86 7.79 -2.00
N HIS A 130 15.28 7.18 -3.04
CA HIS A 130 15.13 7.81 -4.35
C HIS A 130 14.33 9.11 -4.26
N TRP A 131 13.20 9.10 -3.54
CA TRP A 131 12.36 10.27 -3.34
C TRP A 131 13.12 11.42 -2.66
N LEU A 132 13.94 11.13 -1.64
CA LEU A 132 14.76 12.12 -0.96
C LEU A 132 15.78 12.77 -1.92
N PHE A 133 16.51 11.98 -2.70
CA PHE A 133 17.47 12.53 -3.68
C PHE A 133 16.78 13.40 -4.74
N LYS A 134 15.68 12.91 -5.30
CA LYS A 134 14.88 13.64 -6.31
C LYS A 134 14.38 14.99 -5.79
N ASN A 135 13.87 15.04 -4.55
CA ASN A 135 13.32 16.28 -3.98
C ASN A 135 14.39 17.23 -3.42
N GLN A 136 15.57 16.74 -3.04
CA GLN A 136 16.69 17.61 -2.69
C GLN A 136 17.23 18.35 -3.92
N ILE A 137 17.33 17.68 -5.06
CA ILE A 137 17.78 18.29 -6.32
C ILE A 137 16.81 19.37 -6.81
N GLN A 138 15.50 19.20 -6.61
CA GLN A 138 14.49 20.18 -7.05
C GLN A 138 14.40 21.45 -6.19
N LYS A 139 15.08 21.48 -5.03
CA LYS A 139 15.15 22.68 -4.17
C LYS A 139 16.39 23.54 -4.42
N LEU A 140 17.31 23.07 -5.28
CA LEU A 140 18.50 23.79 -5.75
C LEU A 140 18.21 24.43 -7.10
#